data_AF-A0AAD8MII4-F1
#
_entry.id   AF-A0AAD8MII4-F1
#
_cell.length_a   1.000
_cell.length_b   1.000
_cell.length_c   1.000
_cell.angle_alpha   90.00
_cell.angle_beta   90.00
_cell.angle_gamma   90.00
#
_symmetry.space_group_name_H-M   'P 1'
#
loop_
_entity.id
_entity.type
_entity.pdbx_description
1 polymer ?
#
loop_
_entity_poly.entity_id
_entity_poly.type
_entity_poly.pdbx_seq_one_letter_code
_entity_poly.pdbx_strand_id
1 'polypeptide(L)'
;MNPFSTRNSRVVIREVWEHNLDDEFAILRNTVKNYSYVSIDTEFPGVIYHPIINNNGHVTHFSPSQSYSMMKANVDATKVIQLGLTLSGANGNLPHLGTNSSYVWQFNFKDFDVDKDLSNPTSIELLKQQGINFLKNKQQGISAARFSRLFFNCFGPGRKFYNPTENLKITWVTFHGTYDIAYLLVLIMQQKLPNDLDTFVRLLHYTFGVSVYDLKMILKFQGLHGGLERMAKILGVDRPAGKHHQAGSDSLLTMRMFMKTKETYFSGHNYNKLSHFTYMLFGLNLQIMNKICVPYMLGSINAVGQLISST
;
A
#
# COMPACT_ATOMS: atom_id res chain seq x y z
N MET A 1 -7.52 17.88 -26.49
CA MET A 1 -8.66 17.60 -25.59
C MET A 1 -8.12 17.46 -24.19
N ASN A 2 -8.68 18.22 -23.23
CA ASN A 2 -8.23 18.23 -21.84
C ASN A 2 -8.65 16.89 -21.16
N PRO A 3 -7.72 16.03 -20.72
CA PRO A 3 -8.05 14.73 -20.14
C PRO A 3 -8.79 14.82 -18.80
N PHE A 4 -8.93 16.02 -18.23
CA PHE A 4 -9.68 16.27 -16.99
C PHE A 4 -11.14 16.68 -17.20
N SER A 5 -11.62 16.73 -18.45
CA SER A 5 -13.03 17.00 -18.78
C SER A 5 -13.83 15.69 -18.86
N THR A 6 -14.03 15.03 -17.72
CA THR A 6 -15.14 14.07 -17.55
C THR A 6 -16.07 14.63 -16.50
N ARG A 7 -17.40 14.51 -16.70
CA ARG A 7 -18.44 14.96 -15.77
C ARG A 7 -18.00 14.68 -14.34
N ASN A 8 -18.03 15.70 -13.47
CA ASN A 8 -17.51 15.69 -12.10
C ASN A 8 -18.11 14.50 -11.31
N SER A 9 -17.52 13.31 -11.44
CA SER A 9 -18.06 12.08 -10.86
C SER A 9 -17.68 12.05 -9.40
N ARG A 10 -18.70 12.01 -8.54
CA ARG A 10 -18.50 11.93 -7.09
C ARG A 10 -17.65 10.70 -6.78
N VAL A 11 -16.59 10.87 -5.99
CA VAL A 11 -15.84 9.75 -5.45
C VAL A 11 -16.50 9.27 -4.16
N VAL A 12 -16.74 7.97 -4.06
CA VAL A 12 -17.39 7.30 -2.94
C VAL A 12 -16.39 6.35 -2.30
N ILE A 13 -16.11 6.58 -1.01
CA ILE A 13 -15.36 5.64 -0.18
C ILE A 13 -16.34 4.56 0.29
N ARG A 14 -16.10 3.31 -0.13
CA ARG A 14 -16.88 2.15 0.25
C ARG A 14 -16.36 1.64 1.58
N GLU A 15 -17.13 1.86 2.64
CA GLU A 15 -16.83 1.33 3.96
C GLU A 15 -17.07 -0.20 4.00
N VAL A 16 -16.00 -0.95 4.18
CA VAL A 16 -16.03 -2.41 4.27
C VAL A 16 -15.94 -2.82 5.73
N TRP A 17 -16.90 -3.64 6.13
CA TRP A 17 -17.11 -4.22 7.45
C TRP A 17 -17.31 -5.73 7.29
N GLU A 18 -17.48 -6.45 8.38
CA GLU A 18 -17.63 -7.91 8.36
C GLU A 18 -18.83 -8.38 7.51
N HIS A 19 -19.94 -7.64 7.53
CA HIS A 19 -21.20 -8.05 6.90
C HIS A 19 -21.22 -7.90 5.37
N ASN A 20 -20.39 -7.03 4.79
CA ASN A 20 -20.31 -6.81 3.34
C ASN A 20 -18.96 -7.23 2.74
N LEU A 21 -18.10 -7.88 3.51
CA LEU A 21 -16.74 -8.23 3.11
C LEU A 21 -16.70 -9.07 1.82
N ASP A 22 -17.54 -10.11 1.74
CA ASP A 22 -17.56 -11.02 0.59
C ASP A 22 -18.03 -10.30 -0.69
N ASP A 23 -19.06 -9.46 -0.59
CA ASP A 23 -19.61 -8.70 -1.71
C ASP A 23 -18.58 -7.71 -2.27
N GLU A 24 -17.89 -6.99 -1.39
CA GLU A 24 -16.84 -6.04 -1.79
C GLU A 24 -15.65 -6.75 -2.44
N PHE A 25 -15.25 -7.91 -1.93
CA PHE A 25 -14.19 -8.71 -2.57
C PHE A 25 -14.63 -9.31 -3.90
N ALA A 26 -15.90 -9.66 -4.09
CA ALA A 26 -16.43 -10.09 -5.38
C ALA A 26 -16.33 -8.96 -6.42
N ILE A 27 -16.64 -7.72 -6.03
CA ILE A 27 -16.47 -6.53 -6.87
C ILE A 27 -14.98 -6.28 -7.17
N LEU A 28 -14.11 -6.32 -6.16
CA LEU A 28 -12.67 -6.09 -6.32
C LEU A 28 -12.02 -7.12 -7.25
N ARG A 29 -12.41 -8.40 -7.16
CA ARG A 29 -11.87 -9.47 -8.01
C ARG A 29 -12.06 -9.20 -9.50
N ASN A 30 -13.20 -8.62 -9.86
CA ASN A 30 -13.49 -8.21 -11.24
C ASN A 30 -12.82 -6.88 -11.58
N THR A 31 -12.82 -5.94 -10.64
CA THR A 31 -12.26 -4.59 -10.84
C THR A 31 -10.76 -4.62 -11.13
N VAL A 32 -9.99 -5.39 -10.35
CA VAL A 32 -8.53 -5.43 -10.48
C VAL A 32 -8.03 -5.92 -11.86
N LYS A 33 -8.90 -6.57 -12.66
CA LYS A 33 -8.58 -6.97 -14.04
C LYS A 33 -8.36 -5.77 -14.98
N ASN A 34 -9.09 -4.67 -14.74
CA ASN A 34 -9.06 -3.48 -15.58
C ASN A 34 -8.35 -2.29 -14.91
N TYR A 35 -8.13 -2.37 -13.60
CA TYR A 35 -7.54 -1.32 -12.78
C TYR A 35 -6.31 -1.86 -12.04
N SER A 36 -5.18 -1.89 -12.75
CA SER A 36 -3.96 -2.58 -12.32
C SER A 36 -3.03 -1.75 -11.42
N TYR A 37 -3.30 -0.46 -11.22
CA TYR A 37 -2.59 0.33 -10.23
C TYR A 37 -3.36 0.27 -8.91
N VAL A 38 -2.68 -0.10 -7.84
CA VAL A 38 -3.27 -0.27 -6.51
C VAL A 38 -2.46 0.55 -5.52
N SER A 39 -3.07 1.54 -4.89
CA SER A 39 -2.44 2.20 -3.74
C SER A 39 -3.05 1.73 -2.44
N ILE A 40 -2.20 1.66 -1.42
CA ILE A 40 -2.58 1.33 -0.06
C ILE A 40 -2.11 2.41 0.89
N ASP A 41 -2.82 2.48 2.01
CA ASP A 41 -2.49 3.27 3.19
C ASP A 41 -3.12 2.56 4.40
N THR A 42 -2.52 2.65 5.58
CA THR A 42 -3.05 2.00 6.78
C THR A 42 -3.13 2.95 7.96
N GLU A 43 -4.21 2.81 8.75
CA GLU A 43 -4.28 3.41 10.08
C GLU A 43 -3.99 2.34 11.12
N PHE A 44 -3.08 2.65 12.04
CA PHE A 44 -2.62 1.77 13.10
C PHE A 44 -2.33 2.61 14.36
N PRO A 45 -2.21 2.01 15.55
CA PRO A 45 -2.22 2.74 16.82
C PRO A 45 -0.88 3.43 17.15
N GLY A 46 -0.13 3.86 16.13
CA GLY A 46 1.15 4.54 16.26
C GLY A 46 2.34 3.63 16.56
N VAL A 47 3.45 4.27 16.90
CA VAL A 47 4.73 3.63 17.24
C VAL A 47 4.88 3.61 18.76
N ILE A 48 5.26 2.45 19.29
CA ILE A 48 5.50 2.16 20.71
C ILE A 48 6.99 2.17 21.01
N TYR A 49 7.77 1.48 20.18
CA TYR A 49 9.22 1.37 20.33
C TYR A 49 9.88 2.40 19.43
N HIS A 50 10.69 3.25 20.05
CA HIS A 50 11.43 4.31 19.37
C HIS A 50 12.93 3.98 19.32
N PRO A 51 13.66 4.57 18.36
CA PRO A 51 15.12 4.56 18.39
C PRO A 51 15.65 5.06 19.74
N ILE A 52 16.65 4.38 20.29
CA ILE A 52 17.39 4.92 21.43
C ILE A 52 18.18 6.12 20.91
N ILE A 53 17.80 7.31 21.37
CA ILE A 53 18.53 8.55 21.10
C ILE A 53 19.75 8.55 22.01
N ASN A 54 20.95 8.76 21.46
CA ASN A 54 22.15 8.88 22.29
C ASN A 54 22.11 10.20 23.10
N ASN A 55 22.91 10.31 24.16
CA ASN A 55 22.93 11.48 25.06
C ASN A 55 23.20 12.83 24.37
N ASN A 56 23.61 12.82 23.09
CA ASN A 56 23.87 14.02 22.31
C ASN A 56 22.66 14.46 21.47
N GLY A 57 21.50 13.79 21.57
CA GLY A 57 20.30 14.14 20.81
C GLY A 57 20.35 13.75 19.33
N HIS A 58 21.39 13.03 18.89
CA HIS A 58 21.51 12.58 17.51
C HIS A 58 20.78 11.23 17.35
N VAL A 59 19.78 11.21 16.46
CA VAL A 59 19.21 9.96 15.97
C VAL A 59 20.32 9.23 15.21
N THR A 60 20.73 8.06 15.70
CA THR A 60 21.70 7.23 15.01
C THR A 60 21.16 6.90 13.61
N HIS A 61 21.97 7.09 12.57
CA HIS A 61 21.62 6.61 11.24
C HIS A 61 21.52 5.08 11.30
N PHE A 62 20.29 4.57 11.39
CA PHE A 62 20.06 3.14 11.39
C PHE A 62 20.48 2.52 10.06
N SER A 63 21.18 1.40 10.15
CA SER A 63 21.32 0.51 9.00
C SER A 63 19.94 0.01 8.56
N PRO A 64 19.77 -0.40 7.30
CA PRO A 64 18.50 -0.98 6.83
C PRO A 64 17.95 -2.08 7.75
N SER A 65 18.81 -2.96 8.26
CA SER A 65 18.42 -4.04 9.17
C SER A 65 17.96 -3.52 10.54
N GLN A 66 18.57 -2.45 11.07
CA GLN A 66 18.11 -1.82 12.31
C GLN A 66 16.76 -1.12 12.12
N SER A 67 16.58 -0.40 11.02
CA SER A 67 15.28 0.18 10.65
C SER A 67 14.20 -0.88 10.53
N TYR A 68 14.53 -2.02 9.90
CA TYR A 68 13.64 -3.16 9.81
C TYR A 68 13.28 -3.74 11.16
N SER A 69 14.27 -4.03 12.02
CA SER A 69 14.01 -4.56 13.36
C SER A 69 13.13 -3.64 14.19
N MET A 70 13.32 -2.32 14.08
CA MET A 70 12.48 -1.32 14.74
C MET A 70 11.04 -1.34 14.22
N MET A 71 10.85 -1.34 12.90
CA MET A 71 9.54 -1.46 12.28
C MET A 71 8.85 -2.77 12.70
N LYS A 72 9.57 -3.90 12.62
CA LYS A 72 9.08 -5.22 13.00
C LYS A 72 8.61 -5.25 14.45
N ALA A 73 9.39 -4.72 15.38
CA ALA A 73 9.02 -4.69 16.79
C ALA A 73 7.67 -3.98 17.01
N ASN A 74 7.44 -2.86 16.32
CA ASN A 74 6.19 -2.12 16.40
C ASN A 74 5.02 -2.85 15.72
N VAL A 75 5.22 -3.35 14.50
CA VAL A 75 4.19 -4.07 13.74
C VAL A 75 3.76 -5.37 14.46
N ASP A 76 4.70 -6.11 15.05
CA ASP A 76 4.39 -7.34 15.78
C ASP A 76 3.69 -7.09 17.14
N ALA A 77 3.87 -5.90 17.72
CA ALA A 77 3.32 -5.54 19.02
C ALA A 77 1.95 -4.85 18.94
N THR A 78 1.55 -4.44 17.75
CA THR A 78 0.30 -3.69 17.52
C THR A 78 -0.52 -4.32 16.41
N LYS A 79 -1.70 -3.78 16.15
CA LYS A 79 -2.64 -4.32 15.15
C LYS A 79 -3.19 -3.19 14.30
N VAL A 80 -3.32 -3.43 13.01
CA VAL A 80 -3.91 -2.49 12.06
C VAL A 80 -5.40 -2.26 12.37
N ILE A 81 -5.85 -1.02 12.17
CA ILE A 81 -7.22 -0.57 12.46
C ILE A 81 -7.99 -0.37 11.16
N GLN A 82 -7.37 0.26 10.16
CA GLN A 82 -7.94 0.41 8.83
C GLN A 82 -6.92 0.14 7.72
N LEU A 83 -7.42 -0.32 6.57
CA LEU A 83 -6.69 -0.37 5.31
C LEU A 83 -7.47 0.38 4.24
N GLY A 84 -6.81 1.31 3.58
CA GLY A 84 -7.28 1.97 2.37
C GLY A 84 -6.80 1.21 1.15
N LEU A 85 -7.67 1.06 0.17
CA LEU A 85 -7.33 0.42 -1.09
C LEU A 85 -7.96 1.20 -2.24
N THR A 86 -7.12 1.83 -3.06
CA THR A 86 -7.55 2.53 -4.26
C THR A 86 -7.03 1.84 -5.50
N LEU A 87 -7.95 1.41 -6.37
CA LEU A 87 -7.65 0.85 -7.68
C LEU A 87 -7.71 1.97 -8.73
N SER A 88 -6.82 1.93 -9.71
CA SER A 88 -6.79 2.88 -10.82
C SER A 88 -6.33 2.21 -12.12
N GLY A 89 -6.86 2.70 -13.24
CA GLY A 89 -6.33 2.39 -14.56
C GLY A 89 -5.01 3.11 -14.80
N ALA A 90 -4.33 2.78 -15.91
CA ALA A 90 -3.04 3.36 -16.26
C ALA A 90 -3.07 4.88 -16.49
N ASN A 91 -4.25 5.43 -16.78
CA ASN A 91 -4.46 6.86 -17.01
C ASN A 91 -4.97 7.60 -15.76
N GLY A 92 -5.02 6.93 -14.59
CA GLY A 92 -5.47 7.55 -13.34
C GLY A 92 -7.00 7.51 -13.12
N ASN A 93 -7.75 6.84 -13.99
CA ASN A 93 -9.20 6.70 -13.84
C ASN A 93 -9.57 5.68 -12.76
N LEU A 94 -10.55 6.02 -11.93
CA LEU A 94 -11.06 5.15 -10.87
C LEU A 94 -12.17 4.20 -11.37
N PRO A 95 -12.42 3.07 -10.69
CA PRO A 95 -13.55 2.19 -10.96
C PRO A 95 -14.88 2.91 -10.84
N HIS A 96 -15.74 2.82 -11.86
CA HIS A 96 -17.07 3.42 -11.85
C HIS A 96 -18.21 2.41 -11.62
N LEU A 97 -17.92 1.11 -11.68
CA LEU A 97 -18.85 0.00 -11.41
C LEU A 97 -20.20 0.10 -12.16
N GLY A 98 -20.19 0.66 -13.37
CA GLY A 98 -21.41 0.88 -14.17
C GLY A 98 -22.30 2.06 -13.69
N THR A 99 -21.81 2.91 -12.79
CA THR A 99 -22.54 4.05 -12.23
C THR A 99 -21.92 5.39 -12.65
N ASN A 100 -22.54 6.51 -12.21
CA ASN A 100 -22.01 7.88 -12.37
C ASN A 100 -21.03 8.29 -11.25
N SER A 101 -20.62 7.36 -10.37
CA SER A 101 -19.68 7.60 -9.28
C SER A 101 -18.40 6.81 -9.48
N SER A 102 -17.33 7.24 -8.83
CA SER A 102 -16.06 6.52 -8.75
C SER A 102 -15.87 5.93 -7.36
N TYR A 103 -15.24 4.77 -7.24
CA TYR A 103 -15.18 4.03 -5.98
C TYR A 103 -13.75 3.73 -5.52
N VAL A 104 -13.55 3.84 -4.20
CA VAL A 104 -12.37 3.37 -3.47
C VAL A 104 -12.83 2.61 -2.23
N TRP A 105 -11.97 1.81 -1.61
CA TRP A 105 -12.34 0.94 -0.49
C TRP A 105 -11.62 1.34 0.80
N GLN A 106 -12.34 1.23 1.91
CA GLN A 106 -11.80 1.38 3.27
C GLN A 106 -12.24 0.18 4.11
N PHE A 107 -11.29 -0.68 4.44
CA PHE A 107 -11.51 -1.84 5.29
C PHE A 107 -11.32 -1.48 6.75
N ASN A 108 -12.27 -1.85 7.59
CA ASN A 108 -12.28 -1.56 9.02
C ASN A 108 -12.11 -2.87 9.80
N PHE A 109 -11.05 -3.01 10.58
CA PHE A 109 -10.73 -4.26 11.30
C PHE A 109 -11.23 -4.26 12.75
N LYS A 110 -11.49 -5.45 13.29
CA LYS A 110 -11.92 -5.63 14.69
C LYS A 110 -10.82 -6.10 15.64
N ASP A 111 -9.70 -6.56 15.09
CA ASP A 111 -8.66 -7.27 15.85
C ASP A 111 -7.95 -6.38 16.88
N PHE A 112 -7.91 -5.06 16.65
CA PHE A 112 -7.42 -4.07 17.61
C PHE A 112 -8.49 -3.72 18.65
N ASP A 113 -8.16 -3.94 19.93
CA ASP A 113 -8.97 -3.56 21.09
C ASP A 113 -8.29 -2.41 21.84
N VAL A 114 -8.85 -1.20 21.71
CA VAL A 114 -8.28 0.03 22.29
C VAL A 114 -8.11 -0.01 23.81
N ASP A 115 -8.87 -0.89 24.50
CA ASP A 115 -8.82 -1.01 25.96
C ASP A 115 -7.75 -2.01 26.45
N LYS A 116 -7.21 -2.84 25.54
CA LYS A 116 -6.34 -3.98 25.90
C LYS A 116 -5.01 -4.01 25.15
N ASP A 117 -5.00 -3.61 23.89
CA ASP A 117 -3.83 -3.71 23.04
C ASP A 117 -2.88 -2.52 23.26
N LEU A 118 -1.58 -2.77 23.03
CA LEU A 118 -0.58 -1.72 23.07
C LEU A 118 -0.88 -0.66 22.01
N SER A 119 -0.81 0.60 22.42
CA SER A 119 -1.09 1.74 21.55
C SER A 119 -0.36 2.98 22.03
N ASN A 120 -0.09 3.89 21.09
CA ASN A 120 0.37 5.23 21.38
C ASN A 120 -0.86 6.11 21.68
N PRO A 121 -1.03 6.63 22.91
CA PRO A 121 -2.23 7.38 23.29
C PRO A 121 -2.51 8.59 22.40
N THR A 122 -1.47 9.31 21.98
CA THR A 122 -1.58 10.47 21.07
C THR A 122 -2.11 10.05 19.70
N SER A 123 -1.64 8.91 19.17
CA SER A 123 -2.17 8.35 17.92
C SER A 123 -3.63 7.93 18.07
N ILE A 124 -4.02 7.31 19.19
CA ILE A 124 -5.42 6.94 19.44
C ILE A 124 -6.33 8.17 19.51
N GLU A 125 -5.90 9.22 20.21
CA GLU A 125 -6.68 10.46 20.28
C GLU A 125 -6.85 11.12 18.91
N LEU A 126 -5.77 11.20 18.13
CA LEU A 126 -5.82 11.70 16.76
C LEU A 126 -6.81 10.90 15.90
N LEU A 127 -6.74 9.57 15.94
CA LEU A 127 -7.66 8.71 15.18
C LEU A 127 -9.13 8.90 15.60
N LYS A 128 -9.41 9.06 16.89
CA LYS A 128 -10.76 9.40 17.38
C LYS A 128 -11.24 10.73 16.80
N GLN A 129 -10.41 11.75 16.83
CA GLN A 129 -10.73 13.09 16.28
C GLN A 129 -11.01 13.03 14.77
N GLN A 130 -10.37 12.11 14.05
CA GLN A 130 -10.54 11.91 12.61
C GLN A 130 -11.71 10.97 12.26
N GLY A 131 -12.43 10.50 13.28
CA GLY A 131 -13.72 9.80 13.13
C GLY A 131 -13.64 8.28 13.25
N ILE A 132 -12.51 7.72 13.68
CA ILE A 132 -12.42 6.29 13.99
C ILE A 132 -13.28 5.96 15.21
N ASN A 133 -14.25 5.07 15.03
CA ASN A 133 -15.11 4.57 16.09
C ASN A 133 -14.65 3.18 16.53
N PHE A 134 -13.75 3.14 17.51
CA PHE A 134 -13.17 1.90 18.05
C PHE A 134 -14.21 0.90 18.58
N LEU A 135 -15.33 1.38 19.13
CA LEU A 135 -16.42 0.50 19.57
C LEU A 135 -17.07 -0.20 18.36
N LYS A 136 -17.32 0.55 17.28
CA LYS A 136 -17.84 0.00 16.03
C LYS A 136 -16.85 -0.98 15.40
N ASN A 137 -15.54 -0.66 15.38
CA ASN A 137 -14.50 -1.58 14.95
C ASN A 137 -14.59 -2.91 15.71
N LYS A 138 -14.62 -2.88 17.04
CA LYS A 138 -14.71 -4.09 17.88
C LYS A 138 -15.96 -4.92 17.62
N GLN A 139 -17.10 -4.28 17.36
CA GLN A 139 -18.39 -4.95 17.18
C GLN A 139 -18.66 -5.43 15.75
N GLN A 140 -18.23 -4.68 14.74
CA GLN A 140 -18.64 -4.86 13.34
C GLN A 140 -17.48 -4.99 12.36
N GLY A 141 -16.25 -4.77 12.84
CA GLY A 141 -15.05 -4.81 12.03
C GLY A 141 -14.74 -6.20 11.50
N ILE A 142 -13.96 -6.21 10.44
CA ILE A 142 -13.51 -7.38 9.72
C ILE A 142 -12.54 -8.18 10.58
N SER A 143 -12.68 -9.51 10.59
CA SER A 143 -11.62 -10.39 11.09
C SER A 143 -10.44 -10.44 10.11
N ALA A 144 -9.22 -10.19 10.60
CA ALA A 144 -7.99 -10.30 9.81
C ALA A 144 -7.86 -11.67 9.09
N ALA A 145 -8.28 -12.77 9.73
CA ALA A 145 -8.23 -14.10 9.13
C ALA A 145 -9.17 -14.26 7.91
N ARG A 146 -10.38 -13.68 7.96
CA ARG A 146 -11.30 -13.69 6.81
C ARG A 146 -10.78 -12.80 5.69
N PHE A 147 -10.28 -11.60 6.04
CA PHE A 147 -9.66 -10.69 5.09
C PHE A 147 -8.48 -11.36 4.36
N SER A 148 -7.57 -12.00 5.10
CA SER A 148 -6.40 -12.73 4.57
C SER A 148 -6.79 -13.65 3.42
N ARG A 149 -7.76 -14.54 3.66
CA ARG A 149 -8.20 -15.54 2.68
C ARG A 149 -8.75 -14.88 1.41
N LEU A 150 -9.60 -13.86 1.55
CA LEU A 150 -10.22 -13.19 0.40
C LEU A 150 -9.20 -12.35 -0.38
N PHE A 151 -8.33 -11.62 0.33
CA PHE A 151 -7.29 -10.80 -0.26
C PHE A 151 -6.26 -11.65 -1.02
N PHE A 152 -5.77 -12.73 -0.40
CA PHE A 152 -4.80 -13.63 -1.02
C PHE A 152 -5.32 -14.24 -2.33
N ASN A 153 -6.62 -14.55 -2.40
CA ASN A 153 -7.27 -15.07 -3.61
C ASN A 153 -7.56 -13.98 -4.66
N CYS A 154 -7.66 -12.71 -4.25
CA CYS A 154 -7.98 -11.59 -5.14
C CYS A 154 -6.73 -10.92 -5.71
N PHE A 155 -5.74 -10.62 -4.88
CA PHE A 155 -4.55 -9.84 -5.22
C PHE A 155 -3.24 -10.61 -5.11
N GLY A 156 -3.19 -11.64 -4.26
CA GLY A 156 -1.95 -12.36 -3.96
C GLY A 156 -1.61 -13.49 -4.95
N PRO A 157 -0.51 -14.21 -4.69
CA PRO A 157 -0.11 -15.41 -5.44
C PRO A 157 -1.22 -16.46 -5.52
N GLY A 158 -2.11 -16.48 -4.52
CA GLY A 158 -3.30 -17.32 -4.46
C GLY A 158 -4.20 -17.25 -5.70
N ARG A 159 -4.23 -16.09 -6.37
CA ARG A 159 -5.03 -15.91 -7.60
C ARG A 159 -4.64 -16.90 -8.70
N LYS A 160 -3.35 -17.25 -8.81
CA LYS A 160 -2.85 -18.19 -9.82
C LYS A 160 -3.50 -19.58 -9.70
N PHE A 161 -3.96 -19.98 -8.51
CA PHE A 161 -4.66 -21.25 -8.34
C PHE A 161 -6.09 -21.24 -8.90
N TYR A 162 -6.77 -20.09 -8.85
CA TYR A 162 -8.14 -19.97 -9.35
C TYR A 162 -8.22 -19.67 -10.84
N ASN A 163 -7.21 -18.99 -11.40
CA ASN A 163 -7.15 -18.72 -12.82
C ASN A 163 -5.69 -18.67 -13.30
N PRO A 164 -5.07 -19.83 -13.61
CA PRO A 164 -3.65 -19.93 -13.98
C PRO A 164 -3.27 -19.14 -15.23
N THR A 165 -4.24 -18.82 -16.09
CA THR A 165 -4.03 -18.07 -17.34
C THR A 165 -4.14 -16.55 -17.15
N GLU A 166 -4.69 -16.08 -16.02
CA GLU A 166 -4.73 -14.65 -15.69
C GLU A 166 -3.39 -14.21 -15.06
N ASN A 167 -2.56 -13.54 -15.85
CA ASN A 167 -1.35 -12.89 -15.36
C ASN A 167 -1.64 -11.42 -15.03
N LEU A 168 -2.20 -11.15 -13.84
CA LEU A 168 -2.38 -9.79 -13.38
C LEU A 168 -1.04 -9.15 -13.02
N LYS A 169 -0.66 -8.13 -13.77
CA LYS A 169 0.48 -7.27 -13.45
C LYS A 169 -0.02 -6.08 -12.65
N ILE A 170 0.04 -6.19 -11.32
CA ILE A 170 -0.36 -5.12 -10.40
C ILE A 170 0.83 -4.21 -10.13
N THR A 171 0.60 -2.90 -10.17
CA THR A 171 1.54 -1.88 -9.69
C THR A 171 1.07 -1.36 -8.35
N TRP A 172 1.81 -1.68 -7.29
CA TRP A 172 1.54 -1.23 -5.93
C TRP A 172 2.18 0.13 -5.67
N VAL A 173 1.44 1.01 -5.00
CA VAL A 173 1.86 2.36 -4.68
C VAL A 173 1.59 2.65 -3.21
N THR A 174 2.56 3.23 -2.52
CA THR A 174 2.40 3.74 -1.15
C THR A 174 2.96 5.14 -1.03
N PHE A 175 2.75 5.80 0.11
CA PHE A 175 3.44 7.02 0.47
C PHE A 175 4.05 6.86 1.86
N HIS A 176 5.37 6.77 1.95
CA HIS A 176 6.05 6.44 3.21
C HIS A 176 5.58 5.09 3.78
N GLY A 177 5.15 4.18 2.91
CA GLY A 177 4.37 3.00 3.31
C GLY A 177 5.17 1.76 3.66
N THR A 178 6.32 1.96 4.29
CA THR A 178 7.09 0.86 4.89
C THR A 178 6.25 0.11 5.92
N TYR A 179 5.57 0.85 6.82
CA TYR A 179 4.64 0.25 7.78
C TYR A 179 3.38 -0.30 7.10
N ASP A 180 2.82 0.39 6.09
CA ASP A 180 1.62 -0.07 5.37
C ASP A 180 1.83 -1.45 4.73
N ILE A 181 2.96 -1.62 4.04
CA ILE A 181 3.32 -2.91 3.43
C ILE A 181 3.53 -3.97 4.50
N ALA A 182 4.19 -3.62 5.60
CA ALA A 182 4.44 -4.56 6.69
C ALA A 182 3.15 -5.04 7.36
N TYR A 183 2.20 -4.14 7.67
CA TYR A 183 0.89 -4.53 8.18
C TYR A 183 0.10 -5.33 7.16
N LEU A 184 0.12 -4.96 5.88
CA LEU A 184 -0.55 -5.73 4.85
C LEU A 184 0.04 -7.15 4.73
N LEU A 185 1.35 -7.32 4.86
CA LEU A 185 1.97 -8.65 4.92
C LEU A 185 1.52 -9.44 6.14
N VAL A 186 1.46 -8.84 7.33
CA VAL A 186 0.92 -9.52 8.53
C VAL A 186 -0.55 -9.92 8.33
N LEU A 187 -1.37 -9.02 7.77
CA LEU A 187 -2.75 -9.32 7.41
C LEU A 187 -2.86 -10.49 6.44
N ILE A 188 -2.02 -10.54 5.40
CA ILE A 188 -2.09 -11.61 4.40
C ILE A 188 -1.58 -12.93 4.98
N MET A 189 -0.44 -12.90 5.66
CA MET A 189 0.26 -14.11 6.12
C MET A 189 -0.28 -14.69 7.41
N GLN A 190 -1.02 -13.89 8.20
CA GLN A 190 -1.52 -14.28 9.53
C GLN A 190 -0.40 -14.75 10.47
N GLN A 191 0.79 -14.19 10.29
CA GLN A 191 2.00 -14.51 11.04
C GLN A 191 2.78 -13.22 11.32
N LYS A 192 3.64 -13.28 12.34
CA LYS A 192 4.62 -12.21 12.61
C LYS A 192 5.55 -12.04 11.42
N LEU A 193 6.14 -10.84 11.30
CA LEU A 193 7.11 -10.58 10.24
C LEU A 193 8.36 -11.47 10.36
N PRO A 194 9.11 -11.73 9.27
CA PRO A 194 10.35 -12.50 9.33
C PRO A 194 11.40 -11.92 10.30
N ASN A 195 12.31 -12.72 10.83
CA ASN A 195 13.29 -12.23 11.80
C ASN A 195 14.39 -11.35 11.18
N ASP A 196 14.61 -11.47 9.88
CA ASP A 196 15.64 -10.73 9.15
C ASP A 196 15.08 -10.01 7.93
N LEU A 197 15.76 -8.94 7.55
CA LEU A 197 15.37 -8.05 6.45
C LEU A 197 15.37 -8.77 5.09
N ASP A 198 16.28 -9.71 4.88
CA ASP A 198 16.46 -10.40 3.61
C ASP A 198 15.27 -11.34 3.33
N THR A 199 14.82 -12.09 4.35
CA THR A 199 13.61 -12.91 4.28
C THR A 199 12.35 -12.05 4.14
N PHE A 200 12.27 -10.91 4.84
CA PHE A 200 11.18 -9.94 4.64
C PHE A 200 11.08 -9.46 3.20
N VAL A 201 12.22 -9.10 2.60
CA VAL A 201 12.29 -8.62 1.22
C VAL A 201 11.86 -9.70 0.22
N ARG A 202 12.30 -10.95 0.41
CA ARG A 202 11.84 -12.09 -0.41
C ARG A 202 10.33 -12.28 -0.32
N LEU A 203 9.77 -12.23 0.88
CA LEU A 203 8.33 -12.38 1.11
C LEU A 203 7.54 -11.25 0.44
N LEU A 204 8.05 -10.02 0.54
CA LEU A 204 7.47 -8.85 -0.10
C LEU A 204 7.45 -9.02 -1.63
N HIS A 205 8.56 -9.43 -2.25
CA HIS A 205 8.62 -9.71 -3.69
C HIS A 205 7.67 -10.84 -4.09
N TYR A 206 7.67 -11.96 -3.37
CA TYR A 206 6.74 -13.07 -3.61
C TYR A 206 5.28 -12.62 -3.58
N THR A 207 4.92 -11.74 -2.65
CA THR A 207 3.53 -11.31 -2.43
C THR A 207 3.08 -10.25 -3.44
N PHE A 208 3.93 -9.26 -3.73
CA PHE A 208 3.54 -8.05 -4.47
C PHE A 208 4.09 -7.98 -5.91
N GLY A 209 4.90 -8.97 -6.34
CA GLY A 209 5.37 -9.08 -7.71
C GLY A 209 6.66 -8.32 -7.98
N VAL A 210 6.67 -7.41 -8.96
CA VAL A 210 7.87 -6.68 -9.40
C VAL A 210 7.68 -5.16 -9.46
N SER A 211 6.49 -4.66 -9.15
CA SER A 211 6.12 -3.25 -9.32
C SER A 211 5.55 -2.71 -8.03
N VAL A 212 6.44 -2.26 -7.14
CA VAL A 212 6.09 -1.61 -5.87
C VAL A 212 6.83 -0.29 -5.77
N TYR A 213 6.09 0.80 -5.60
CA TYR A 213 6.64 2.15 -5.56
C TYR A 213 6.25 2.86 -4.27
N ASP A 214 7.23 3.42 -3.58
CA ASP A 214 6.97 4.40 -2.53
C ASP A 214 7.09 5.81 -3.12
N LEU A 215 5.95 6.48 -3.26
CA LEU A 215 5.86 7.82 -3.82
C LEU A 215 6.68 8.82 -3.01
N LYS A 216 6.83 8.63 -1.69
CA LYS A 216 7.65 9.50 -0.85
C LYS A 216 9.11 9.48 -1.31
N MET A 217 9.62 8.31 -1.68
CA MET A 217 10.98 8.17 -2.20
C MET A 217 11.11 8.83 -3.57
N ILE A 218 10.18 8.57 -4.48
CA ILE A 218 10.18 9.19 -5.81
C ILE A 218 10.23 10.72 -5.70
N LEU A 219 9.34 11.32 -4.89
CA LEU A 219 9.28 12.77 -4.70
C LEU A 219 10.54 13.33 -4.03
N LYS A 220 11.11 12.61 -3.07
CA LYS A 220 12.38 12.99 -2.44
C LYS A 220 13.52 13.10 -3.47
N PHE A 221 13.57 12.19 -4.44
CA PHE A 221 14.56 12.26 -5.54
C PHE A 221 14.28 13.41 -6.53
N GLN A 222 13.06 13.94 -6.55
CA GLN A 222 12.74 15.19 -7.25
C GLN A 222 12.98 16.45 -6.40
N GLY A 223 13.60 16.32 -5.21
CA GLY A 223 13.86 17.43 -4.29
C GLY A 223 12.63 17.88 -3.50
N LEU A 224 11.55 17.09 -3.48
CA LEU A 224 10.30 17.41 -2.80
C LEU A 224 10.22 16.73 -1.43
N HIS A 225 9.95 17.53 -0.38
CA HIS A 225 9.96 17.07 1.01
C HIS A 225 8.73 17.53 1.80
N GLY A 226 8.12 16.60 2.53
CA GLY A 226 6.99 16.87 3.44
C GLY A 226 6.00 15.71 3.55
N GLY A 227 5.03 15.81 4.46
CA GLY A 227 3.95 14.82 4.59
C GLY A 227 2.99 14.80 3.40
N LEU A 228 2.05 13.85 3.40
CA LEU A 228 1.11 13.58 2.30
C LEU A 228 0.39 14.85 1.84
N GLU A 229 -0.22 15.59 2.76
CA GLU A 229 -0.96 16.83 2.49
C GLU A 229 -0.08 17.93 1.89
N ARG A 230 1.15 18.10 2.40
CA ARG A 230 2.08 19.09 1.85
C ARG A 230 2.48 18.72 0.43
N MET A 231 2.71 17.44 0.14
CA MET A 231 3.02 16.97 -1.21
C MET A 231 1.84 17.14 -2.16
N ALA A 232 0.62 16.87 -1.70
CA ALA A 232 -0.60 17.09 -2.47
C ALA A 232 -0.74 18.56 -2.88
N LYS A 233 -0.53 19.49 -1.93
CA LYS A 233 -0.53 20.93 -2.20
C LYS A 233 0.54 21.35 -3.21
N ILE A 234 1.77 20.85 -3.07
CA ILE A 234 2.88 21.16 -4.00
C ILE A 234 2.58 20.64 -5.41
N LEU A 235 2.00 19.45 -5.53
CA LEU A 235 1.66 18.84 -6.82
C LEU A 235 0.36 19.39 -7.42
N GLY A 236 -0.37 20.26 -6.71
CA GLY A 236 -1.66 20.78 -7.14
C GLY A 236 -2.74 19.69 -7.23
N VAL A 237 -2.72 18.74 -6.30
CA VAL A 237 -3.67 17.61 -6.25
C VAL A 237 -4.59 17.78 -5.05
N ASP A 238 -5.89 17.88 -5.30
CA ASP A 238 -6.89 17.97 -4.23
C ASP A 238 -7.27 16.60 -3.66
N ARG A 239 -7.71 16.58 -2.40
CA ARG A 239 -8.36 15.44 -1.76
C ARG A 239 -9.83 15.36 -2.19
N PRO A 240 -10.21 14.39 -3.03
CA PRO A 240 -11.52 14.41 -3.68
C PRO A 240 -12.67 13.87 -2.80
N ALA A 241 -12.36 13.08 -1.78
CA ALA A 241 -13.35 12.47 -0.88
C ALA A 241 -12.68 12.04 0.44
N GLY A 242 -13.45 12.02 1.52
CA GLY A 242 -12.98 11.62 2.86
C GLY A 242 -12.19 12.70 3.58
N LYS A 243 -11.63 12.33 4.74
CA LYS A 243 -10.82 13.20 5.60
C LYS A 243 -9.36 12.72 5.60
N HIS A 244 -8.44 13.61 5.96
CA HIS A 244 -7.08 13.23 6.31
C HIS A 244 -7.07 12.25 7.50
N HIS A 245 -6.12 11.31 7.54
CA HIS A 245 -6.07 10.23 8.54
C HIS A 245 -7.31 9.31 8.50
N GLN A 246 -7.73 9.00 7.28
CA GLN A 246 -8.62 7.88 6.99
C GLN A 246 -8.04 7.14 5.81
N ALA A 247 -7.74 5.86 6.01
CA ALA A 247 -6.92 5.09 5.08
C ALA A 247 -7.48 5.10 3.64
N GLY A 248 -8.82 5.01 3.47
CA GLY A 248 -9.46 5.06 2.16
C GLY A 248 -9.21 6.38 1.43
N SER A 249 -9.26 7.49 2.15
CA SER A 249 -9.01 8.83 1.62
C SER A 249 -7.51 9.05 1.33
N ASP A 250 -6.63 8.59 2.22
CA ASP A 250 -5.17 8.75 2.09
C ASP A 250 -4.58 7.88 0.97
N SER A 251 -5.07 6.64 0.81
CA SER A 251 -4.72 5.80 -0.35
C SER A 251 -5.15 6.44 -1.67
N LEU A 252 -6.31 7.11 -1.71
CA LEU A 252 -6.80 7.79 -2.90
C LEU A 252 -5.95 9.02 -3.24
N LEU A 253 -5.62 9.84 -2.25
CA LEU A 253 -4.74 10.99 -2.44
C LEU A 253 -3.35 10.55 -2.92
N THR A 254 -2.83 9.46 -2.34
CA THR A 254 -1.60 8.80 -2.77
C THR A 254 -1.66 8.40 -4.25
N MET A 255 -2.73 7.73 -4.70
CA MET A 255 -2.87 7.33 -6.10
C MET A 255 -2.90 8.54 -7.04
N ARG A 256 -3.67 9.58 -6.71
CA ARG A 256 -3.79 10.78 -7.55
C ARG A 256 -2.45 11.49 -7.68
N MET A 257 -1.71 11.63 -6.57
CA MET A 257 -0.37 12.21 -6.60
C MET A 257 0.61 11.35 -7.39
N PHE A 258 0.54 10.02 -7.28
CA PHE A 258 1.39 9.13 -8.07
C PHE A 258 1.13 9.29 -9.56
N MET A 259 -0.13 9.33 -9.98
CA MET A 259 -0.50 9.56 -11.38
C MET A 259 -0.03 10.93 -11.88
N LYS A 260 -0.17 11.98 -11.06
CA LYS A 260 0.34 13.32 -11.38
C LYS A 260 1.87 13.33 -11.49
N THR A 261 2.55 12.64 -10.59
CA THR A 261 4.01 12.52 -10.58
C THR A 261 4.50 11.77 -11.81
N LYS A 262 3.81 10.69 -12.21
CA LYS A 262 4.10 9.93 -13.43
C LYS A 262 3.98 10.80 -14.68
N GLU A 263 2.88 11.55 -14.79
CA GLU A 263 2.66 12.50 -15.89
C GLU A 263 3.77 13.56 -15.96
N THR A 264 4.11 14.14 -14.80
CA THR A 264 5.02 15.30 -14.70
C THR A 264 6.49 14.92 -14.92
N TYR A 265 6.96 13.82 -14.33
CA TYR A 265 8.39 13.48 -14.29
C TYR A 265 8.77 12.25 -15.13
N PHE A 266 7.81 11.39 -15.45
CA PHE A 266 8.05 10.06 -16.05
C PHE A 266 7.22 9.85 -17.32
N SER A 267 7.14 10.86 -18.18
CA SER A 267 6.52 10.81 -19.51
C SER A 267 7.56 10.82 -20.63
N GLY A 268 7.17 10.38 -21.83
CA GLY A 268 8.05 10.29 -23.00
C GLY A 268 9.31 9.46 -22.73
N HIS A 269 10.48 10.00 -23.09
CA HIS A 269 11.78 9.34 -22.92
C HIS A 269 12.14 9.02 -21.45
N ASN A 270 11.48 9.64 -20.47
CA ASN A 270 11.72 9.38 -19.05
C ASN A 270 10.87 8.26 -18.46
N TYR A 271 9.92 7.69 -19.22
CA TYR A 271 8.99 6.67 -18.73
C TYR A 271 9.70 5.48 -18.06
N ASN A 272 10.76 4.97 -18.69
CA ASN A 272 11.51 3.82 -18.17
C ASN A 272 12.26 4.11 -16.86
N LYS A 273 12.54 5.38 -16.55
CA LYS A 273 13.25 5.78 -15.31
C LYS A 273 12.43 5.54 -14.05
N LEU A 274 11.10 5.43 -14.16
CA LEU A 274 10.25 5.10 -13.02
C LEU A 274 10.63 3.74 -12.41
N SER A 275 11.06 2.79 -13.25
CA SER A 275 11.46 1.44 -12.80
C SER A 275 12.65 1.44 -11.84
N HIS A 276 13.50 2.48 -11.86
CA HIS A 276 14.63 2.63 -10.93
C HIS A 276 14.18 2.81 -9.47
N PHE A 277 12.93 3.22 -9.24
CA PHE A 277 12.39 3.44 -7.90
C PHE A 277 11.66 2.22 -7.33
N THR A 278 11.64 1.11 -8.07
CA THR A 278 10.95 -0.10 -7.61
C THR A 278 11.58 -0.60 -6.31
N TYR A 279 10.77 -0.84 -5.29
CA TYR A 279 11.16 -1.29 -3.95
C TYR A 279 12.08 -0.37 -3.17
N MET A 280 12.26 0.87 -3.62
CA MET A 280 12.86 1.92 -2.81
C MET A 280 11.84 2.39 -1.78
N LEU A 281 11.74 1.68 -0.65
CA LEU A 281 10.86 2.04 0.45
C LEU A 281 11.53 3.03 1.41
N PHE A 282 10.79 4.06 1.82
CA PHE A 282 11.32 5.07 2.72
C PHE A 282 11.70 4.46 4.07
N GLY A 283 12.89 4.76 4.58
CA GLY A 283 13.37 4.28 5.89
C GLY A 283 14.02 2.89 5.87
N LEU A 284 13.76 2.06 4.86
CA LEU A 284 14.46 0.78 4.66
C LEU A 284 15.53 0.83 3.55
N ASN A 285 15.49 1.88 2.72
CA ASN A 285 16.27 2.13 1.50
C ASN A 285 17.19 0.97 1.06
N LEU A 286 16.54 -0.05 0.48
CA LEU A 286 17.14 -1.30 0.06
C LEU A 286 17.84 -1.14 -1.28
N GLN A 287 19.03 -0.54 -1.32
CA GLN A 287 19.98 -0.77 -2.44
C GLN A 287 20.32 -2.27 -2.61
N ILE A 288 19.94 -3.09 -1.62
CA ILE A 288 20.00 -4.55 -1.59
C ILE A 288 19.08 -5.20 -2.65
N MET A 289 17.97 -4.57 -3.05
CA MET A 289 17.05 -5.16 -4.05
C MET A 289 17.67 -5.26 -5.46
N ASN A 290 18.56 -4.33 -5.82
CA ASN A 290 19.33 -4.45 -7.07
C ASN A 290 20.34 -5.60 -7.03
N LYS A 291 20.71 -6.12 -5.85
CA LYS A 291 21.57 -7.30 -5.72
C LYS A 291 20.77 -8.60 -5.58
N ILE A 292 19.61 -8.55 -4.94
CA ILE A 292 18.81 -9.74 -4.62
C ILE A 292 17.75 -10.03 -5.68
N CYS A 293 17.07 -9.04 -6.27
CA CYS A 293 16.01 -9.27 -7.25
C CYS A 293 16.50 -9.24 -8.70
N VAL A 294 17.58 -8.53 -9.03
CA VAL A 294 18.12 -8.47 -10.41
C VAL A 294 18.57 -9.85 -10.93
N PRO A 295 19.19 -10.75 -10.13
CA PRO A 295 19.47 -12.11 -10.58
C PRO A 295 18.20 -12.92 -10.92
N TYR A 296 17.11 -12.74 -10.16
CA TYR A 296 15.85 -13.45 -10.40
C TYR A 296 15.03 -12.85 -11.55
N MET A 297 15.18 -11.55 -11.81
CA MET A 297 14.59 -10.86 -12.98
C MET A 297 15.25 -11.32 -14.29
N LEU A 298 16.57 -11.56 -14.30
CA LEU A 298 17.28 -12.12 -15.46
C LEU A 298 17.03 -13.64 -15.64
N GLY A 299 16.91 -14.39 -14.54
CA GLY A 299 16.60 -15.83 -14.60
C GLY A 299 15.19 -16.14 -15.12
N SER A 300 14.21 -15.27 -14.87
CA SER A 300 12.83 -15.45 -15.33
C SER A 300 12.58 -14.99 -16.77
N ILE A 301 13.46 -14.16 -17.34
CA ILE A 301 13.46 -13.83 -18.78
C ILE A 301 14.07 -14.99 -19.59
N ASN A 302 15.12 -15.64 -19.07
CA ASN A 302 15.76 -16.77 -19.75
C ASN A 302 14.90 -18.06 -19.76
N ALA A 303 14.02 -18.24 -18.76
CA ALA A 303 13.11 -19.39 -18.71
C ALA A 303 11.94 -19.31 -19.71
N VAL A 304 11.55 -18.11 -20.15
CA VAL A 304 10.55 -17.93 -21.22
C VAL A 304 11.21 -17.93 -22.61
N GLY A 305 12.49 -17.53 -22.70
CA GLY A 305 13.27 -17.59 -23.94
C GLY A 305 13.69 -18.99 -24.40
N GLN A 306 13.71 -19.99 -23.52
CA GLN A 306 14.08 -21.38 -23.86
C GLN A 306 12.88 -22.30 -24.18
N LEU A 307 11.65 -21.81 -24.05
CA LEU A 307 10.42 -22.54 -24.42
C LEU A 307 9.80 -22.09 -25.76
N ILE A 308 10.45 -21.15 -26.46
CA ILE A 308 10.03 -20.68 -27.80
C ILE A 308 11.08 -21.02 -28.88
N SER A 309 12.17 -21.70 -28.52
CA SER A 309 13.20 -22.19 -29.46
C SER A 309 13.23 -23.73 -29.60
N SER A 310 12.21 -24.43 -29.09
CA SER A 310 12.12 -25.89 -29.13
C SER A 310 10.71 -26.40 -29.44
N THR A 311 10.06 -25.82 -30.45
CA THR A 311 9.08 -26.42 -31.38
C THR A 311 8.95 -25.51 -32.59
#